data_AF-A0A7S2JKI0-F1
#
_entry.id   AF-A0A7S2JKI0-F1
#
_cell.length_a   1.000
_cell.length_b   1.000
_cell.length_c   1.000
_cell.angle_alpha   90.00
_cell.angle_beta   90.00
_cell.angle_gamma   90.00
#
_symmetry.space_group_name_H-M   'P 1'
#
loop_
_entity.id
_entity.type
_entity.pdbx_description
1 polymer ?
#
loop_
_entity_poly.entity_id
_entity_poly.type
_entity_poly.pdbx_seq_one_letter_code
_entity_poly.pdbx_strand_id
1 'polypeptide(L)'
;ADESHVRAYCRSSGSDLQLPEAVERALAARLPADQQAEMVALLSALSSRAGTLAFFGALTPFADLPPEDQQRHLAGLQHSRLGTKRKVFMLLKFLILTTAMSRDTR
;
A
#
# COMPACT_ATOMS: atom_id res chain seq x y z
N ALA A 1 -12.22 1.28 -27.34
CA ALA A 1 -11.09 1.72 -26.49
C ALA A 1 -9.83 1.24 -27.17
N ASP A 2 -8.90 2.15 -27.47
CA ASP A 2 -7.72 1.86 -28.28
C ASP A 2 -6.73 0.97 -27.51
N GLU A 3 -6.35 -0.17 -28.10
CA GLU A 3 -5.54 -1.23 -27.48
C GLU A 3 -4.14 -0.73 -27.09
N SER A 4 -3.69 0.33 -27.77
CA SER A 4 -2.44 1.06 -27.51
C SER A 4 -2.39 1.66 -26.11
N HIS A 5 -3.49 2.26 -25.64
CA HIS A 5 -3.59 2.89 -24.32
C HIS A 5 -3.58 1.86 -23.20
N VAL A 6 -4.23 0.72 -23.41
CA VAL A 6 -4.25 -0.39 -22.46
C VAL A 6 -2.84 -0.97 -22.29
N ARG A 7 -2.11 -1.19 -23.39
CA ARG A 7 -0.72 -1.68 -23.33
C ARG A 7 0.27 -0.67 -22.76
N ALA A 8 0.01 0.63 -22.90
CA ALA A 8 0.83 1.68 -22.29
C ALA A 8 0.59 1.73 -20.77
N TYR A 9 -0.68 1.68 -20.34
CA TYR A 9 -1.06 1.62 -18.93
C TYR A 9 -0.55 0.35 -18.22
N CYS A 10 -0.61 -0.81 -18.88
CA CYS A 10 -0.06 -2.06 -18.33
C CYS A 10 1.48 -2.06 -18.25
N ARG A 11 2.16 -1.13 -18.95
CA ARG A 11 3.62 -0.98 -18.92
C ARG A 11 4.11 0.14 -18.00
N SER A 12 3.23 1.05 -17.57
CA SER A 12 3.61 2.10 -16.63
C SER A 12 3.86 1.53 -15.24
N SER A 13 4.99 1.88 -14.64
CA SER A 13 5.24 1.64 -13.22
C SER A 13 4.43 2.66 -12.39
N GLY A 14 4.12 2.35 -11.13
CA GLY A 14 3.43 3.30 -10.24
C GLY A 14 4.13 4.67 -10.16
N SER A 15 5.45 4.71 -10.30
CA SER A 15 6.23 5.95 -10.36
C SER A 15 5.97 6.81 -11.59
N ASP A 16 5.66 6.22 -12.75
CA ASP A 16 5.38 6.97 -13.99
C ASP A 16 4.02 7.70 -13.95
N LEU A 17 3.17 7.32 -13.00
CA LEU A 17 1.81 7.84 -12.83
C LEU A 17 1.69 8.90 -11.72
N GLN A 18 2.83 9.40 -11.19
CA GLN A 18 2.87 10.27 -10.00
C GLN A 18 2.06 9.70 -8.82
N LEU A 19 1.96 8.36 -8.69
CA LEU A 19 1.22 7.75 -7.57
C LEU A 19 1.70 8.24 -6.21
N PRO A 20 3.01 8.39 -5.93
CA PRO A 20 3.46 8.82 -4.62
C PRO A 20 2.83 10.16 -4.18
N GLU A 21 2.84 11.15 -5.06
CA GLU A 21 2.28 12.49 -4.80
C GLU A 21 0.74 12.49 -4.74
N ALA A 22 0.08 11.61 -5.49
CA ALA A 22 -1.37 11.43 -5.42
C ALA A 22 -1.79 10.74 -4.11
N VAL A 23 -1.01 9.75 -3.68
CA VAL A 23 -1.18 9.04 -2.41
C VAL A 23 -0.97 10.00 -1.24
N GLU A 24 0.12 10.75 -1.23
CA GLU A 24 0.42 11.74 -0.19
C GLU A 24 -0.68 12.80 -0.07
N ARG A 25 -1.15 13.34 -1.20
CA ARG A 25 -2.27 14.30 -1.20
C ARG A 25 -3.58 13.68 -0.70
N ALA A 26 -3.90 12.45 -1.12
CA ALA A 26 -5.10 11.76 -0.67
C ALA A 26 -5.05 11.45 0.84
N LEU A 27 -3.87 11.09 1.35
CA LEU A 27 -3.64 10.88 2.78
C LEU A 27 -3.80 12.19 3.56
N ALA A 28 -3.14 13.26 3.12
CA ALA A 28 -3.19 14.57 3.77
C ALA A 28 -4.62 15.15 3.81
N ALA A 29 -5.40 14.96 2.74
CA ALA A 29 -6.75 15.52 2.63
C ALA A 29 -7.82 14.72 3.39
N ARG A 30 -7.60 13.43 3.68
CA ARG A 30 -8.67 12.53 4.18
C ARG A 30 -8.37 11.84 5.51
N LEU A 31 -7.16 11.94 6.06
CA LEU A 31 -6.82 11.34 7.35
C LEU A 31 -6.64 12.40 8.45
N PRO A 32 -7.09 12.11 9.68
CA PRO A 32 -6.61 12.78 10.88
C PRO A 32 -5.07 12.68 11.01
N ALA A 33 -4.43 13.71 11.56
CA ALA A 33 -2.97 13.81 11.60
C ALA A 33 -2.27 12.66 12.35
N ASP A 34 -2.91 12.13 13.41
CA ASP A 34 -2.47 10.96 14.16
C ASP A 34 -2.44 9.69 13.29
N GLN A 35 -3.47 9.50 12.45
CA GLN A 35 -3.55 8.36 11.53
C GLN A 35 -2.61 8.52 10.33
N GLN A 36 -2.32 9.75 9.90
CA GLN A 36 -1.30 10.01 8.88
C GLN A 36 0.09 9.56 9.35
N ALA A 37 0.48 9.93 10.57
CA ALA A 37 1.76 9.54 11.13
C ALA A 37 1.90 8.02 11.25
N GLU A 38 0.84 7.33 11.70
CA GLU A 38 0.80 5.86 11.75
C GLU A 38 0.91 5.23 10.35
N MET A 39 0.25 5.80 9.34
CA MET A 39 0.32 5.32 7.97
C MET A 39 1.74 5.48 7.39
N VAL A 40 2.37 6.64 7.59
CA VAL A 40 3.75 6.91 7.14
C VAL A 40 4.74 5.96 7.82
N ALA A 41 4.60 5.76 9.14
CA ALA A 41 5.45 4.83 9.88
C ALA A 41 5.28 3.38 9.38
N LEU A 42 4.05 2.97 9.09
CA LEU A 42 3.76 1.65 8.53
C LEU A 42 4.39 1.48 7.14
N LEU A 43 4.18 2.42 6.22
CA LEU A 43 4.74 2.35 4.87
C LEU A 43 6.27 2.31 4.91
N SER A 44 6.88 3.12 5.79
CA SER A 44 8.33 3.12 6.01
C SER A 44 8.85 1.78 6.56
N ALA A 45 8.08 1.14 7.44
CA ALA A 45 8.42 -0.18 7.94
C ALA A 45 8.36 -1.24 6.83
N LEU A 46 7.31 -1.21 5.99
CA LEU A 46 7.13 -2.14 4.87
C LEU A 46 8.14 -1.95 3.73
N SER A 47 8.68 -0.74 3.56
CA SER A 47 9.79 -0.48 2.63
C SER A 47 11.16 -0.94 3.16
N SER A 48 11.23 -1.42 4.41
CA SER A 48 12.49 -1.86 5.03
C SER A 48 12.51 -3.38 5.22
N ARG A 49 13.70 -3.97 5.15
CA ARG A 49 13.91 -5.40 5.46
C ARG A 49 13.52 -5.73 6.90
N ALA A 50 13.88 -4.86 7.85
CA ALA A 50 13.61 -5.06 9.26
C ALA A 50 12.10 -5.04 9.57
N GLY A 51 11.36 -4.08 9.00
CA GLY A 51 9.92 -4.02 9.17
C GLY A 51 9.21 -5.18 8.46
N THR A 52 9.64 -5.54 7.25
CA THR A 52 9.08 -6.70 6.55
C THR A 52 9.32 -8.00 7.33
N LEU A 53 10.49 -8.15 7.96
CA LEU A 53 10.79 -9.26 8.85
C LEU A 53 9.85 -9.26 10.07
N ALA A 54 9.66 -8.11 10.72
CA ALA A 54 8.80 -8.00 11.90
C ALA A 54 7.33 -8.33 11.60
N PHE A 55 6.81 -7.89 10.45
CA PHE A 55 5.40 -8.09 10.09
C PHE A 55 5.13 -9.44 9.43
N PHE A 56 6.07 -9.93 8.62
CA PHE A 56 5.83 -11.06 7.71
C PHE A 56 6.82 -12.21 7.85
N GLY A 57 7.92 -12.02 8.59
CA GLY A 57 8.98 -13.03 8.72
C GLY A 57 9.88 -13.13 7.48
N ALA A 58 9.85 -12.14 6.58
CA ALA A 58 10.64 -12.12 5.35
C ALA A 58 11.79 -11.10 5.44
N LEU A 59 12.98 -11.47 4.97
CA LEU A 59 14.16 -10.60 4.95
C LEU A 59 14.25 -9.70 3.71
N THR A 60 13.38 -9.93 2.74
CA THR A 60 13.22 -9.12 1.53
C THR A 60 12.25 -7.97 1.84
N PRO A 61 12.48 -6.73 1.40
CA PRO A 61 11.49 -5.65 1.52
C PRO A 61 10.17 -6.06 0.87
N PHE A 62 9.04 -5.61 1.41
CA PHE A 62 7.72 -6.06 0.94
C PHE A 62 7.50 -5.83 -0.56
N ALA A 63 7.95 -4.68 -1.08
CA ALA A 63 7.82 -4.31 -2.49
C ALA A 63 8.62 -5.22 -3.45
N ASP A 64 9.68 -5.85 -2.95
CA ASP A 64 10.58 -6.70 -3.73
C ASP A 64 10.15 -8.18 -3.69
N LEU A 65 9.13 -8.52 -2.91
CA LEU A 65 8.56 -9.87 -2.89
C LEU A 65 7.82 -10.18 -4.20
N PRO A 66 7.78 -11.45 -4.63
CA PRO A 66 6.91 -11.86 -5.73
C PRO A 66 5.44 -11.46 -5.47
N PRO A 67 4.66 -11.06 -6.50
CA PRO A 67 3.27 -10.61 -6.31
C PRO A 67 2.39 -11.61 -5.56
N GLU A 68 2.58 -12.91 -5.79
CA GLU A 68 1.86 -13.98 -5.09
C GLU A 68 2.15 -14.00 -3.59
N ASP A 69 3.41 -13.75 -3.21
CA ASP A 69 3.83 -13.70 -1.81
C ASP A 69 3.35 -12.42 -1.14
N GLN A 70 3.37 -11.28 -1.85
CA GLN A 70 2.78 -10.03 -1.36
C GLN A 70 1.31 -10.22 -0.99
N GLN A 71 0.53 -10.84 -1.89
CA GLN A 71 -0.88 -11.13 -1.64
C GLN A 71 -1.07 -12.09 -0.47
N ARG A 72 -0.27 -13.16 -0.38
CA ARG A 72 -0.33 -14.12 0.73
C ARG A 72 -0.06 -13.45 2.07
N HIS A 73 0.94 -12.57 2.13
CA HIS A 73 1.29 -11.82 3.34
C HIS A 73 0.20 -10.82 3.74
N LEU A 74 -0.39 -10.10 2.78
CA LEU A 74 -1.52 -9.20 3.04
C LEU A 74 -2.75 -9.95 3.56
N ALA A 75 -3.09 -11.09 2.94
CA ALA A 75 -4.18 -11.95 3.40
C ALA A 75 -3.92 -12.48 4.82
N GLY A 76 -2.67 -12.81 5.15
CA GLY A 76 -2.27 -13.22 6.49
C GLY A 76 -2.48 -12.16 7.57
N LEU A 77 -2.41 -10.86 7.23
CA LEU A 77 -2.68 -9.78 8.19
C LEU A 77 -4.15 -9.71 8.59
N GLN A 78 -5.06 -9.95 7.65
CA GLN A 78 -6.51 -9.94 7.88
C GLN A 78 -6.92 -10.97 8.93
N HIS A 79 -6.33 -12.18 8.84
CA HIS A 79 -6.66 -13.30 9.73
C HIS A 79 -5.74 -13.41 10.96
N SER A 80 -4.89 -12.41 11.20
CA SER A 80 -3.95 -12.47 12.31
C SER A 80 -4.64 -12.41 13.68
N ARG A 81 -4.16 -13.23 14.62
CA ARG A 81 -4.55 -13.17 16.03
C ARG A 81 -3.92 -11.98 16.76
N LEU A 82 -2.88 -11.36 16.19
CA LEU A 82 -2.20 -10.21 16.77
C LEU A 82 -2.95 -8.92 16.39
N GLY A 83 -3.42 -8.18 17.40
CA GLY A 83 -4.19 -6.94 17.20
C GLY A 83 -3.47 -5.92 16.31
N THR A 84 -2.14 -5.78 16.48
CA THR A 84 -1.30 -4.89 15.67
C THR A 84 -1.33 -5.26 14.19
N LYS A 85 -1.26 -6.54 13.82
CA LYS A 85 -1.31 -6.98 12.41
C LYS A 85 -2.68 -6.71 11.77
N ARG A 86 -3.77 -6.87 12.53
CA ARG A 86 -5.11 -6.48 12.07
C ARG A 86 -5.24 -4.97 11.87
N LYS A 87 -4.66 -4.17 12.77
CA LYS A 87 -4.62 -2.71 12.63
C LYS A 87 -3.87 -2.31 11.36
N VAL A 88 -2.72 -2.93 11.08
CA VAL A 88 -1.98 -2.74 9.84
C VAL A 88 -2.82 -3.07 8.61
N PHE A 89 -3.55 -4.19 8.60
CA PHE A 89 -4.46 -4.52 7.51
C PHE A 89 -5.53 -3.44 7.30
N MET A 90 -6.14 -2.95 8.37
CA MET A 90 -7.16 -1.89 8.29
C MET A 90 -6.59 -0.59 7.71
N LEU A 91 -5.38 -0.19 8.12
CA LEU A 91 -4.70 1.00 7.59
C LEU A 91 -4.40 0.86 6.09
N LEU A 92 -3.86 -0.29 5.66
CA LEU A 92 -3.59 -0.56 4.24
C LEU A 92 -4.87 -0.59 3.40
N LYS A 93 -5.93 -1.23 3.91
CA LYS A 93 -7.24 -1.24 3.25
C LYS A 93 -7.80 0.17 3.09
N PHE A 94 -7.68 1.00 4.13
CA PHE A 94 -8.13 2.38 4.09
C PHE A 94 -7.36 3.19 3.04
N LEU A 95 -6.04 3.05 2.98
CA LEU A 95 -5.20 3.69 1.95
C LEU A 95 -5.62 3.29 0.53
N ILE A 96 -5.91 2.01 0.28
CA ILE A 96 -6.40 1.54 -1.03
C ILE A 96 -7.76 2.18 -1.36
N LEU A 97 -8.66 2.25 -0.39
CA LEU A 97 -9.99 2.86 -0.60
C LEU A 97 -9.89 4.36 -0.87
N THR A 98 -9.09 5.12 -0.12
CA THR A 98 -8.93 6.56 -0.33
C THR A 98 -8.26 6.89 -1.66
N THR A 99 -7.30 6.07 -2.09
CA THR A 99 -6.66 6.20 -3.41
C THR A 99 -7.59 5.81 -4.55
N ALA A 100 -8.41 4.77 -4.39
CA ALA A 100 -9.44 4.41 -5.37
C ALA A 100 -10.50 5.51 -5.52
N MET A 101 -11.03 6.03 -4.41
CA MET A 101 -12.07 7.07 -4.44
C MET A 101 -11.58 8.44 -4.92
N SER A 102 -10.28 8.73 -4.78
CA SER A 102 -9.68 9.97 -5.32
C SER A 102 -9.46 9.92 -6.84
N ARG A 103 -9.43 8.72 -7.43
CA ARG A 103 -9.41 8.56 -8.90
C ARG A 103 -10.77 8.80 -9.54
N ASP A 104 -11.85 8.51 -8.83
CA ASP A 104 -13.24 8.66 -9.30
C ASP A 104 -13.78 10.10 -9.22
N THR A 105 -13.00 11.01 -8.62
CA THR A 105 -13.37 12.43 -8.43
C THR A 105 -12.62 13.38 -9.37
N ARG A 106 -11.99 12.87 -10.44
CA ARG A 106 -11.35 13.66 -11.50
C ARG A 106 -12.01 13.46 -12.84
#